data_AF-A0A6M3ZY51-F1
#
_entry.id   AF-A0A6M3ZY51-F1
#
_cell.length_a   1.000
_cell.length_b   1.000
_cell.length_c   1.000
_cell.angle_alpha   90.00
_cell.angle_beta   90.00
_cell.angle_gamma   90.00
#
_symmetry.space_group_name_H-M   'P 1'
#
loop_
_entity.id
_entity.type
_entity.pdbx_description
1 polymer ?
#
loop_
_entity_poly.entity_id
_entity_poly.type
_entity_poly.pdbx_seq_one_letter_code
_entity_poly.pdbx_strand_id
1 'polypeptide(L)'
;MPRLLILLLLMALMARGASAQDQEAEWWSYQTQRNNHAYAVKLDMALRRTFPLAGFPYVVVTRVAYAPDTPEGLPPLPEQDRLEALSEQVAAAIGKKTRSLYVGTAFSLGQQQSWFYVTDPTGLEPVVADIHARFCQACKTSTVTLSDPTWALYRDQLLPDGETRQRYGLRSY
;
A
#
# COMPACT_ATOMS: atom_id res chain seq x y z
N MET A 1 -28.14 -19.69 -41.67
CA MET A 1 -27.58 -18.47 -41.02
C MET A 1 -27.88 -18.35 -39.49
N PRO A 2 -27.87 -19.41 -38.65
CA PRO A 2 -27.91 -19.22 -37.20
C PRO A 2 -26.56 -19.42 -36.49
N ARG A 3 -25.58 -20.08 -37.15
CA ARG A 3 -24.29 -20.43 -36.53
C ARG A 3 -23.36 -19.24 -36.28
N LEU A 4 -23.46 -18.18 -37.08
CA LEU A 4 -22.61 -16.99 -36.93
C LEU A 4 -23.03 -16.11 -35.74
N LEU A 5 -24.33 -16.10 -35.38
CA LEU A 5 -24.84 -15.34 -34.24
C LEU A 5 -24.43 -15.97 -32.90
N ILE A 6 -24.29 -17.30 -32.86
CA ILE A 6 -23.94 -18.05 -31.64
C ILE A 6 -22.46 -17.84 -31.28
N LEU A 7 -21.57 -17.72 -32.28
CA LEU A 7 -20.15 -17.43 -32.05
C LEU A 7 -19.89 -16.01 -31.50
N LEU A 8 -20.69 -15.02 -31.92
CA LEU A 8 -20.60 -13.65 -31.39
C LEU A 8 -21.12 -13.54 -29.94
N LEU A 9 -22.11 -14.35 -29.54
CA LEU A 9 -22.58 -14.40 -28.15
C LEU A 9 -21.56 -15.09 -27.21
N LEU A 10 -20.81 -16.07 -27.70
CA LEU A 10 -19.75 -16.76 -26.92
C LEU A 10 -18.50 -15.90 -26.72
N MET A 11 -18.16 -15.03 -27.69
CA MET A 11 -17.06 -14.06 -27.52
C MET A 11 -17.40 -12.91 -26.58
N ALA A 12 -18.68 -12.53 -26.45
CA ALA A 12 -19.11 -11.48 -25.52
C ALA A 12 -19.06 -11.92 -24.04
N LEU A 13 -19.04 -13.22 -23.73
CA LEU A 13 -18.93 -13.70 -22.34
C LEU A 13 -17.49 -13.75 -21.81
N MET A 14 -16.47 -13.76 -22.68
CA MET A 14 -15.06 -13.71 -22.28
C MET A 14 -14.59 -12.27 -21.98
N ALA A 15 -15.38 -11.26 -22.39
CA ALA A 15 -15.17 -9.86 -22.02
C ALA A 15 -15.83 -9.49 -20.69
N ARG A 16 -16.20 -10.48 -19.86
CA ARG A 16 -16.27 -10.29 -18.41
C ARG A 16 -14.84 -10.05 -17.97
N GLY A 17 -14.42 -8.78 -18.09
CA GLY A 17 -13.16 -8.31 -17.53
C GLY A 17 -13.01 -8.91 -16.15
N ALA A 18 -11.79 -9.29 -15.81
CA ALA A 18 -11.43 -9.58 -14.43
C ALA A 18 -11.87 -8.38 -13.59
N SER A 19 -13.12 -8.41 -13.14
CA SER A 19 -13.55 -7.73 -11.94
C SER A 19 -12.50 -8.18 -10.95
N ALA A 20 -11.74 -7.22 -10.41
CA ALA A 20 -11.05 -7.40 -9.16
C ALA A 20 -12.11 -7.95 -8.21
N GLN A 21 -12.17 -9.28 -8.14
CA GLN A 21 -12.92 -9.98 -7.13
C GLN A 21 -12.31 -9.40 -5.85
N ASP A 22 -13.13 -8.76 -5.00
CA ASP A 22 -12.68 -8.11 -3.77
C ASP A 22 -11.85 -9.13 -3.00
N GLN A 23 -10.54 -9.09 -3.24
CA GLN A 23 -9.62 -10.02 -2.63
C GLN A 23 -9.46 -9.49 -1.23
N GLU A 24 -9.98 -10.25 -0.27
CA GLU A 24 -9.87 -9.87 1.13
C GLU A 24 -8.39 -9.68 1.48
N ALA A 25 -8.08 -8.54 2.09
CA ALA A 25 -6.72 -8.17 2.42
C ALA A 25 -6.13 -9.19 3.41
N GLU A 26 -4.94 -9.70 3.11
CA GLU A 26 -4.18 -10.58 4.00
C GLU A 26 -3.18 -9.70 4.74
N TRP A 27 -3.66 -8.93 5.72
CA TRP A 27 -2.79 -8.05 6.51
C TRP A 27 -1.78 -8.87 7.31
N TRP A 28 -0.51 -8.61 7.07
CA TRP A 28 0.59 -9.26 7.76
C TRP A 28 1.61 -8.23 8.21
N SER A 29 2.22 -8.46 9.37
CA SER A 29 3.23 -7.59 9.93
C SER A 29 4.50 -8.36 10.24
N TYR A 30 5.66 -7.74 9.99
CA TYR A 30 6.96 -8.33 10.28
C TYR A 30 7.98 -7.26 10.65
N GLN A 31 9.06 -7.70 11.28
CA GLN A 31 10.23 -6.85 11.54
C GLN A 31 11.45 -7.36 10.78
N THR A 32 12.23 -6.44 10.25
CA THR A 32 13.47 -6.77 9.53
C THR A 32 14.54 -5.70 9.76
N GLN A 33 15.76 -5.98 9.30
CA GLN A 33 16.83 -5.01 9.26
C GLN A 33 17.27 -4.81 7.81
N ARG A 34 17.37 -3.56 7.37
CA ARG A 34 17.90 -3.21 6.04
C ARG A 34 18.89 -2.07 6.22
N ASN A 35 20.09 -2.20 5.66
CA ASN A 35 21.15 -1.20 5.79
C ASN A 35 21.41 -0.75 7.24
N ASN A 36 21.44 -1.71 8.18
CA ASN A 36 21.62 -1.47 9.64
C ASN A 36 20.50 -0.64 10.31
N HIS A 37 19.32 -0.55 9.69
CA HIS A 37 18.17 0.10 10.29
C HIS A 37 17.05 -0.91 10.51
N ALA A 38 16.40 -0.81 11.67
CA ALA A 38 15.22 -1.61 11.96
C ALA A 38 14.02 -1.08 11.19
N TYR A 39 13.22 -2.02 10.69
CA TYR A 39 11.94 -1.75 10.04
C TYR A 39 10.87 -2.58 10.73
N ALA A 40 9.75 -1.93 11.05
CA ALA A 40 8.48 -2.61 11.28
C ALA A 40 7.59 -2.36 10.07
N VAL A 41 7.09 -3.42 9.44
CA VAL A 41 6.32 -3.34 8.19
C VAL A 41 4.97 -4.02 8.41
N LYS A 42 3.89 -3.38 7.98
CA LYS A 42 2.55 -3.96 7.82
C LYS A 42 2.17 -3.88 6.34
N LEU A 43 1.75 -4.96 5.72
CA LEU A 43 1.35 -4.96 4.31
C LEU A 43 0.18 -5.89 4.04
N ASP A 44 -0.52 -5.62 2.94
CA ASP A 44 -1.46 -6.58 2.37
C ASP A 44 -0.68 -7.62 1.56
N MET A 45 -0.52 -8.81 2.14
CA MET A 45 0.17 -9.93 1.49
C MET A 45 -0.67 -10.54 0.37
N ALA A 46 -1.99 -10.35 0.33
CA ALA A 46 -2.86 -10.97 -0.66
C ALA A 46 -2.45 -10.55 -2.09
N LEU A 47 -1.97 -9.32 -2.21
CA LEU A 47 -1.48 -8.70 -3.45
C LEU A 47 -0.23 -9.36 -4.01
N ARG A 48 0.54 -10.14 -3.23
CA ARG A 48 1.76 -10.84 -3.70
C ARG A 48 1.53 -11.75 -4.91
N ARG A 49 0.28 -12.19 -5.13
CA ARG A 49 -0.11 -13.11 -6.21
C ARG A 49 -0.58 -12.38 -7.47
N THR A 50 -0.89 -11.09 -7.35
CA THR A 50 -1.62 -10.32 -8.37
C THR A 50 -0.93 -9.02 -8.74
N PHE A 51 0.12 -8.61 -8.01
CA PHE A 51 0.92 -7.44 -8.38
C PHE A 51 1.79 -7.70 -9.62
N PRO A 52 1.98 -6.69 -10.49
CA PRO A 52 1.28 -5.41 -10.51
C PRO A 52 -0.18 -5.56 -10.95
N LEU A 53 -1.09 -4.82 -10.30
CA LEU A 53 -2.50 -4.85 -10.69
C LEU A 53 -2.77 -3.83 -11.81
N ALA A 54 -3.26 -4.32 -12.94
CA ALA A 54 -3.61 -3.49 -14.08
C ALA A 54 -4.63 -2.40 -13.69
N GLY A 55 -4.38 -1.17 -14.15
CA GLY A 55 -5.26 -0.02 -13.89
C GLY A 55 -4.85 0.83 -12.68
N PHE A 56 -3.85 0.44 -11.89
CA PHE A 56 -3.30 1.23 -10.78
C PHE A 56 -1.84 1.63 -11.04
N PRO A 57 -1.56 2.54 -11.98
CA PRO A 57 -0.20 2.83 -12.42
C PRO A 57 0.51 3.92 -11.59
N TYR A 58 -0.17 4.48 -10.59
CA TYR A 58 0.38 5.52 -9.73
C TYR A 58 0.38 5.09 -8.28
N VAL A 59 1.35 5.58 -7.53
CA VAL A 59 1.45 5.38 -6.09
C VAL A 59 1.59 6.72 -5.39
N VAL A 60 0.74 6.95 -4.40
CA VAL A 60 0.87 8.04 -3.44
C VAL A 60 1.61 7.49 -2.24
N VAL A 61 2.73 8.11 -1.89
CA VAL A 61 3.52 7.77 -0.70
C VAL A 61 3.43 8.92 0.29
N THR A 62 2.88 8.65 1.47
CA THR A 62 2.83 9.61 2.56
C THR A 62 3.96 9.33 3.54
N ARG A 63 4.45 10.38 4.19
CA ARG A 63 5.44 10.30 5.26
C ARG A 63 4.99 11.12 6.44
N VAL A 64 5.09 10.54 7.63
CA VAL A 64 4.77 11.19 8.90
C VAL A 64 5.94 10.96 9.85
N ALA A 65 6.56 12.03 10.32
CA ALA A 65 7.62 11.93 11.33
C ALA A 65 7.02 11.62 12.71
N TYR A 66 7.73 10.80 13.49
CA TYR A 66 7.44 10.49 14.89
C TYR A 66 8.72 10.59 15.72
N ALA A 67 8.57 10.78 17.04
CA ALA A 67 9.68 10.71 17.97
C ALA A 67 9.96 9.23 18.28
N PRO A 68 11.12 8.67 17.90
CA PRO A 68 11.45 7.30 18.26
C PRO A 68 11.64 7.18 19.76
N ASP A 69 11.20 6.07 20.34
CA ASP A 69 11.34 5.76 21.77
C ASP A 69 12.32 4.60 22.02
N THR A 70 12.81 3.97 20.95
CA THR A 70 13.75 2.85 21.02
C THR A 70 15.07 3.20 20.32
N PRO A 71 16.22 2.63 20.75
CA PRO A 71 17.50 2.79 20.07
C PRO A 71 17.46 2.41 18.59
N GLU A 72 16.55 1.51 18.22
CA GLU A 72 16.35 1.00 16.87
C GLU A 72 15.56 1.97 15.97
N GLY A 73 15.02 3.06 16.51
CA GLY A 73 14.34 4.11 15.74
C GLY A 73 12.87 3.82 15.43
N LEU A 74 12.24 2.87 16.15
CA LEU A 74 10.83 2.51 16.01
C LEU A 74 9.95 3.30 17.01
N PRO A 75 8.66 3.53 16.70
CA PRO A 75 7.74 4.15 17.64
C PRO A 75 7.31 3.14 18.72
N PRO A 76 6.91 3.61 19.91
CA PRO A 76 6.25 2.74 20.89
C PRO A 76 4.88 2.28 20.35
N LEU A 77 4.40 1.12 20.80
CA LEU A 77 3.17 0.50 20.26
C LEU A 77 1.94 1.45 20.21
N PRO A 78 1.62 2.25 21.24
CA PRO A 78 0.48 3.17 21.16
C PRO A 78 0.64 4.24 20.07
N GLU A 79 1.86 4.70 19.83
CA GLU A 79 2.15 5.65 18.76
C GLU A 79 2.11 4.96 17.39
N GLN A 80 2.56 3.70 17.31
CA GLN A 80 2.40 2.89 16.11
C GLN A 80 0.91 2.74 15.75
N ASP A 81 0.05 2.36 16.69
CA ASP A 81 -1.39 2.20 16.48
C ASP A 81 -2.04 3.52 16.02
N ARG A 82 -1.67 4.64 16.64
CA ARG A 82 -2.15 5.98 16.25
C ARG A 82 -1.76 6.32 14.80
N LEU A 83 -0.52 6.03 14.43
CA LEU A 83 0.01 6.28 13.10
C LEU A 83 -0.61 5.34 12.05
N GLU A 84 -0.89 4.08 12.40
CA GLU A 84 -1.60 3.16 11.51
C GLU A 84 -3.05 3.61 11.27
N ALA A 85 -3.75 4.07 12.32
CA ALA A 85 -5.07 4.66 12.18
C ALA A 85 -5.05 5.92 11.29
N LEU A 86 -3.99 6.73 11.37
CA LEU A 86 -3.81 7.87 10.46
C LEU A 86 -3.71 7.41 9.00
N SER A 87 -2.95 6.35 8.71
CA SER A 87 -2.85 5.77 7.36
C SER A 87 -4.19 5.25 6.85
N GLU A 88 -5.00 4.65 7.71
CA GLU A 88 -6.35 4.19 7.36
C GLU A 88 -7.29 5.38 7.03
N GLN A 89 -7.19 6.48 7.78
CA GLN A 89 -7.94 7.69 7.49
C GLN A 89 -7.52 8.33 6.15
N VAL A 90 -6.23 8.30 5.84
CA VAL A 90 -5.72 8.71 4.52
C VAL A 90 -6.25 7.78 3.42
N ALA A 91 -6.23 6.46 3.63
CA ALA A 91 -6.77 5.48 2.68
C ALA A 91 -8.24 5.77 2.37
N ALA A 92 -9.05 5.97 3.40
CA ALA A 92 -10.47 6.29 3.27
C ALA A 92 -10.72 7.62 2.54
N ALA A 93 -9.87 8.63 2.77
CA ALA A 93 -9.99 9.92 2.09
C ALA A 93 -9.64 9.83 0.60
N ILE A 94 -8.56 9.11 0.26
CA ILE A 94 -8.17 8.85 -1.13
C ILE A 94 -9.24 8.03 -1.85
N GLY A 95 -9.77 6.98 -1.22
CA GLY A 95 -10.78 6.09 -1.79
C GLY A 95 -12.11 6.79 -2.13
N LYS A 96 -12.40 7.94 -1.51
CA LYS A 96 -13.56 8.78 -1.87
C LYS A 96 -13.34 9.58 -3.16
N LYS A 97 -12.10 9.74 -3.61
CA LYS A 97 -11.73 10.55 -4.78
C LYS A 97 -11.43 9.71 -6.01
N THR A 98 -10.78 8.57 -5.83
CA THR A 98 -10.31 7.71 -6.90
C THR A 98 -10.33 6.26 -6.44
N ARG A 99 -10.35 5.32 -7.37
CA ARG A 99 -10.13 3.91 -6.99
C ARG A 99 -8.71 3.78 -6.46
N SER A 100 -8.57 3.19 -5.28
CA SER A 100 -7.30 3.12 -4.57
C SER A 100 -7.13 1.83 -3.77
N LEU A 101 -5.88 1.44 -3.58
CA LEU A 101 -5.47 0.32 -2.73
C LEU A 101 -4.44 0.82 -1.73
N TYR A 102 -4.76 0.72 -0.44
CA TYR A 102 -3.76 0.87 0.63
C TYR A 102 -3.03 -0.46 0.76
N VAL A 103 -1.74 -0.49 0.44
CA VAL A 103 -1.01 -1.77 0.30
C VAL A 103 -0.04 -2.04 1.44
N GLY A 104 0.22 -1.04 2.29
CA GLY A 104 1.05 -1.22 3.47
C GLY A 104 1.68 0.07 3.99
N THR A 105 2.32 -0.08 5.14
CA THR A 105 3.07 0.96 5.84
C THR A 105 4.33 0.38 6.47
N ALA A 106 5.34 1.22 6.66
CA ALA A 106 6.59 0.86 7.28
C ALA A 106 7.06 1.97 8.22
N PHE A 107 7.67 1.57 9.33
CA PHE A 107 8.26 2.44 10.34
C PHE A 107 9.76 2.21 10.37
N SER A 108 10.53 3.27 10.23
CA SER A 108 11.98 3.27 10.41
C SER A 108 12.49 4.69 10.57
N LEU A 109 13.60 4.87 11.31
CA LEU A 109 14.31 6.14 11.39
C LEU A 109 13.44 7.35 11.78
N GLY A 110 12.51 7.17 12.73
CA GLY A 110 11.62 8.25 13.15
C GLY A 110 10.58 8.65 12.09
N GLN A 111 10.31 7.79 11.11
CA GLN A 111 9.39 8.08 10.02
C GLN A 111 8.49 6.89 9.70
N GLN A 112 7.18 7.15 9.66
CA GLN A 112 6.21 6.27 9.04
C GLN A 112 6.13 6.59 7.55
N GLN A 113 6.11 5.57 6.69
CA GLN A 113 5.81 5.68 5.27
C GLN A 113 4.62 4.80 4.92
N SER A 114 3.64 5.31 4.18
CA SER A 114 2.47 4.52 3.74
C SER A 114 2.28 4.63 2.23
N TRP A 115 1.88 3.53 1.59
CA TRP A 115 1.76 3.42 0.14
C TRP A 115 0.31 3.17 -0.29
N PHE A 116 -0.18 4.01 -1.20
CA PHE A 116 -1.53 3.95 -1.75
C PHE A 116 -1.46 3.92 -3.28
N TYR A 117 -1.74 2.77 -3.89
CA TYR A 117 -1.83 2.68 -5.35
C TYR A 117 -3.16 3.22 -5.83
N VAL A 118 -3.16 4.06 -6.86
CA VAL A 118 -4.34 4.78 -7.34
C VAL A 118 -4.44 4.75 -8.86
N THR A 119 -5.68 4.88 -9.36
CA THR A 119 -5.93 4.92 -10.81
C THR A 119 -5.74 6.31 -11.41
N ASP A 120 -5.99 7.35 -10.62
CA ASP A 120 -5.80 8.77 -10.98
C ASP A 120 -5.29 9.54 -9.75
N PRO A 121 -4.10 10.16 -9.80
CA PRO A 121 -3.53 10.89 -8.67
C PRO A 121 -3.96 12.36 -8.59
N THR A 122 -4.75 12.84 -9.55
CA THR A 122 -5.09 14.27 -9.67
C THR A 122 -5.80 14.78 -8.42
N GLY A 123 -5.22 15.80 -7.78
CA GLY A 123 -5.82 16.45 -6.62
C GLY A 123 -5.76 15.65 -5.30
N LEU A 124 -4.97 14.58 -5.22
CA LEU A 124 -4.84 13.80 -3.98
C LEU A 124 -3.94 14.45 -2.93
N GLU A 125 -2.93 15.22 -3.33
CA GLU A 125 -2.04 15.91 -2.39
C GLU A 125 -2.78 16.80 -1.37
N PRO A 126 -3.69 17.72 -1.77
CA PRO A 126 -4.45 18.51 -0.81
C PRO A 126 -5.40 17.67 0.06
N VAL A 127 -5.90 16.54 -0.45
CA VAL A 127 -6.74 15.60 0.32
C VAL A 127 -5.93 14.97 1.46
N VAL A 128 -4.72 14.51 1.16
CA VAL A 128 -3.82 13.94 2.17
C VAL A 128 -3.40 15.01 3.18
N ALA A 129 -3.04 16.21 2.71
CA ALA A 129 -2.63 17.31 3.57
C ALA A 129 -3.72 17.71 4.59
N ASP A 130 -4.99 17.73 4.18
CA ASP A 130 -6.13 18.00 5.06
C ASP A 130 -6.29 16.94 6.16
N ILE A 131 -6.11 15.64 5.84
CA ILE A 131 -6.12 14.58 6.85
C ILE A 131 -4.97 14.74 7.84
N HIS A 132 -3.75 14.98 7.36
CA HIS A 132 -2.60 15.21 8.24
C HIS A 132 -2.81 16.45 9.13
N ALA A 133 -3.34 17.54 8.59
CA ALA A 133 -3.62 18.77 9.36
C ALA A 133 -4.68 18.55 10.46
N ARG A 134 -5.65 17.65 10.25
CA ARG A 134 -6.68 17.34 11.24
C ARG A 134 -6.19 16.42 12.36
N PHE A 135 -5.42 15.39 12.00
CA PHE A 135 -5.10 14.29 12.91
C PHE A 135 -3.63 14.26 13.38
N CYS A 136 -2.78 15.16 12.85
CA CYS A 136 -1.34 15.19 13.13
C CYS A 136 -0.77 16.63 13.02
N GLN A 137 -1.38 17.59 13.71
CA GLN A 137 -1.05 19.03 13.60
C GLN A 137 0.43 19.36 13.87
N ALA A 138 1.07 18.65 14.79
CA ALA A 138 2.47 18.86 15.16
C ALA A 138 3.46 18.02 14.32
N CYS A 139 2.94 17.13 13.46
CA CYS A 139 3.77 16.17 12.74
C CYS A 139 4.37 16.83 11.49
N LYS A 140 5.67 16.61 11.28
CA LYS A 140 6.27 16.89 9.97
C LYS A 140 5.77 15.84 8.99
N THR A 141 5.08 16.28 7.94
CA THR A 141 4.53 15.38 6.92
C THR A 141 4.98 15.75 5.52
N SER A 142 4.98 14.76 4.62
CA SER A 142 5.15 14.99 3.19
C SER A 142 4.39 13.94 2.39
N THR A 143 4.03 14.29 1.16
CA THR A 143 3.34 13.39 0.23
C THR A 143 4.06 13.47 -1.10
N VAL A 144 4.27 12.34 -1.75
CA VAL A 144 4.78 12.28 -3.13
C VAL A 144 3.92 11.34 -3.95
N THR A 145 3.62 11.74 -5.18
CA THR A 145 2.97 10.91 -6.17
C THR A 145 3.99 10.49 -7.20
N LEU A 146 4.05 9.20 -7.50
CA LEU A 146 4.96 8.63 -8.49
C LEU A 146 4.18 7.79 -9.50
N SER A 147 4.67 7.74 -10.74
CA SER A 147 4.28 6.66 -11.65
C SER A 147 5.05 5.40 -11.26
N ASP A 148 4.33 4.32 -10.98
CA ASP A 148 4.89 3.01 -10.66
C ASP A 148 4.00 1.88 -11.24
N PRO A 149 3.88 1.79 -12.58
CA PRO A 149 3.06 0.76 -13.22
C PRO A 149 3.55 -0.66 -12.97
N THR A 150 4.82 -0.82 -12.57
CA THR A 150 5.43 -2.11 -12.24
C THR A 150 5.25 -2.53 -10.79
N TRP A 151 4.70 -1.63 -9.96
CA TRP A 151 4.57 -1.81 -8.51
C TRP A 151 5.90 -2.13 -7.82
N ALA A 152 6.97 -1.47 -8.28
CA ALA A 152 8.32 -1.65 -7.75
C ALA A 152 8.39 -1.27 -6.27
N LEU A 153 7.66 -0.23 -5.83
CA LEU A 153 7.67 0.16 -4.42
C LEU A 153 6.97 -0.87 -3.53
N TYR A 154 5.90 -1.52 -3.98
CA TYR A 154 5.27 -2.59 -3.21
C TYR A 154 6.25 -3.77 -3.08
N ARG A 155 6.86 -4.17 -4.20
CA ARG A 155 7.81 -5.29 -4.23
C ARG A 155 9.06 -5.02 -3.39
N ASP A 156 9.68 -3.86 -3.56
CA ASP A 156 11.02 -3.60 -3.04
C ASP A 156 11.01 -3.03 -1.62
N GLN A 157 9.93 -2.34 -1.24
CA GLN A 157 9.82 -1.71 0.09
C GLN A 157 8.98 -2.55 1.07
N LEU A 158 7.92 -3.20 0.61
CA LEU A 158 6.96 -3.85 1.50
C LEU A 158 7.16 -5.36 1.57
N LEU A 159 7.37 -6.05 0.44
CA LEU A 159 7.52 -7.51 0.49
C LEU A 159 8.77 -7.93 1.28
N PRO A 160 8.70 -9.06 2.01
CA PRO A 160 9.83 -9.59 2.74
C PRO A 160 10.92 -10.08 1.78
N ASP A 161 12.17 -9.69 2.02
CA ASP A 161 13.34 -10.18 1.30
C ASP A 161 13.65 -11.66 1.63
N GLY A 162 14.70 -12.21 1.01
CA GLY A 162 15.07 -13.62 1.18
C GLY A 162 15.34 -14.01 2.64
N GLU A 163 16.08 -13.18 3.37
CA GLU A 163 16.43 -13.43 4.77
C GLU A 163 15.19 -13.39 5.66
N THR A 164 14.34 -12.37 5.48
CA THR A 164 13.08 -12.22 6.20
C THR A 164 12.16 -13.41 5.92
N ARG A 165 12.03 -13.82 4.66
CA ARG A 165 11.22 -15.00 4.31
C ARG A 165 11.72 -16.26 4.99
N GLN A 166 13.04 -16.49 5.01
CA GLN A 166 13.62 -17.64 5.70
C GLN A 166 13.35 -17.59 7.21
N ARG A 167 13.55 -16.43 7.84
CA ARG A 167 13.32 -16.21 9.27
C ARG A 167 11.87 -16.50 9.68
N TYR A 168 10.91 -16.10 8.86
CA TYR A 168 9.48 -16.27 9.12
C TYR A 168 8.87 -17.53 8.46
N GLY A 169 9.68 -18.39 7.84
CA GLY A 169 9.21 -19.64 7.21
C GLY A 169 8.28 -19.43 6.01
N LEU A 170 8.39 -18.29 5.31
CA LEU A 170 7.57 -17.98 4.14
C LEU A 170 8.08 -18.73 2.91
N ARG A 171 7.17 -19.41 2.20
CA ARG A 171 7.46 -20.03 0.89
C ARG A 171 7.71 -18.94 -0.16
N SER A 172 8.53 -19.27 -1.16
CA SER A 172 8.70 -18.44 -2.36
C SER A 172 7.36 -18.24 -3.06
N TYR A 173 7.11 -17.01 -3.49
CA TYR A 173 5.96 -16.59 -4.30
C TYR A 173 6.44 -16.08 -5.65
#